data_AF-A0A1W1YYS1-F1
#
_entry.id   AF-A0A1W1YYS1-F1
#
_cell.length_a   1.000
_cell.length_b   1.000
_cell.length_c   1.000
_cell.angle_alpha   90.00
_cell.angle_beta   90.00
_cell.angle_gamma   90.00
#
_symmetry.space_group_name_H-M   'P 1'
#
loop_
_entity.id
_entity.type
_entity.pdbx_description
1 polymer ?
#
loop_
_entity_poly.entity_id
_entity_poly.type
_entity_poly.pdbx_seq_one_letter_code
_entity_poly.pdbx_strand_id
1 'polypeptide(L)'
;MKAFISYSHQDEQNLELLHRHLAQLKRDGLINTWTDKNILAGQELNDTISSALEDSQLFLALISPDYINSNYCYEKEFETAQKMQKQNKITIIPIVLEPCDWLSTPFKDYKGLPKDGKPVSDWSNKNTAMLDVIQNIRNLISGYPIDVKPTTKGKSKSTLPSNYKIKKEFDSLQKIDFQAEGFNSLKKILTENLKEIEVIENIKTRVLNDTNEQFIATIVNRNMVQTESKITISKGDDSPMAQMMANSSQYRLSFQFDDRRGNILGYSVTWDDFDLFWVREGDFFRREKEKVSLDDIANEIWVDWLEKVGIIV
;
A
#
# COMPACT_ATOMS: atom_id res chain seq x y z
N MET A 1 22.03 11.50 -6.11
CA MET A 1 21.39 12.80 -6.42
C MET A 1 20.74 13.37 -5.17
N LYS A 2 20.70 14.69 -5.02
CA LYS A 2 19.96 15.39 -3.96
C LYS A 2 18.56 15.76 -4.46
N ALA A 3 17.56 15.49 -3.63
CA ALA A 3 16.16 15.76 -3.91
C ALA A 3 15.58 16.67 -2.84
N PHE A 4 15.12 17.84 -3.26
CA PHE A 4 14.33 18.75 -2.45
C PHE A 4 12.88 18.27 -2.48
N ILE A 5 12.27 18.03 -1.31
CA ILE A 5 10.85 17.68 -1.22
C ILE A 5 10.09 18.89 -0.72
N SER A 6 9.27 19.47 -1.59
CA SER A 6 8.34 20.54 -1.23
C SER A 6 6.99 19.91 -0.88
N TYR A 7 6.42 20.29 0.26
CA TYR A 7 5.17 19.76 0.78
C TYR A 7 4.47 20.81 1.66
N SER A 8 3.16 20.68 1.86
CA SER A 8 2.47 21.42 2.92
C SER A 8 2.64 20.69 4.25
N HIS A 9 2.76 21.40 5.37
CA HIS A 9 2.80 20.78 6.70
C HIS A 9 1.57 19.91 6.99
N GLN A 10 0.42 20.17 6.35
CA GLN A 10 -0.77 19.32 6.46
C GLN A 10 -0.59 17.93 5.81
N ASP A 11 0.37 17.80 4.90
CA ASP A 11 0.71 16.55 4.19
C ASP A 11 1.83 15.74 4.85
N GLU A 12 2.19 16.04 6.10
CA GLU A 12 3.31 15.40 6.80
C GLU A 12 3.20 13.85 6.81
N GLN A 13 1.99 13.31 6.95
CA GLN A 13 1.78 11.86 6.90
C GLN A 13 2.14 11.24 5.54
N ASN A 14 1.86 11.96 4.45
CA ASN A 14 2.22 11.54 3.09
C ASN A 14 3.73 11.68 2.85
N LEU A 15 4.37 12.70 3.43
CA LEU A 15 5.82 12.84 3.42
C LEU A 15 6.51 11.66 4.13
N GLU A 16 6.04 11.28 5.33
CA GLU A 16 6.60 10.14 6.07
C GLU A 16 6.38 8.82 5.31
N LEU A 17 5.23 8.66 4.66
CA LEU A 17 4.97 7.52 3.78
C LEU A 17 5.97 7.49 2.60
N LEU A 18 6.19 8.62 1.91
CA LEU A 18 7.17 8.71 0.83
C LEU A 18 8.59 8.39 1.33
N HIS A 19 8.98 8.89 2.50
CA HIS A 19 10.29 8.60 3.08
C HIS A 19 10.51 7.12 3.37
N ARG A 20 9.49 6.41 3.87
CA ARG A 20 9.54 4.95 4.06
C ARG A 20 9.78 4.22 2.74
N HIS A 21 9.06 4.63 1.69
CA HIS A 21 9.19 4.04 0.36
C HIS A 21 10.53 4.37 -0.32
N LEU A 22 11.11 5.54 -0.05
CA LEU A 22 12.45 5.93 -0.54
C LEU A 22 13.61 5.18 0.14
N ALA A 23 13.36 4.42 1.21
CA ALA A 23 14.41 3.82 2.03
C ALA A 23 15.43 3.00 1.21
N GLN A 24 14.98 2.21 0.24
CA GLN A 24 15.89 1.42 -0.58
C GLN A 24 16.74 2.29 -1.53
N LEU A 25 16.16 3.32 -2.15
CA LEU A 25 16.92 4.24 -3.01
C LEU A 25 17.97 5.04 -2.21
N LYS A 26 17.69 5.34 -0.93
CA LYS A 26 18.66 5.96 -0.02
C LYS A 26 19.80 4.99 0.32
N ARG A 27 19.48 3.72 0.65
CA ARG A 27 20.48 2.68 0.93
C ARG A 27 21.40 2.40 -0.26
N ASP A 28 20.84 2.40 -1.47
CA ASP A 28 21.59 2.25 -2.72
C ASP A 28 22.48 3.48 -3.03
N GLY A 29 22.42 4.54 -2.23
CA GLY A 29 23.17 5.79 -2.43
C GLY A 29 22.68 6.62 -3.63
N LEU A 30 21.54 6.26 -4.22
CA LEU A 30 21.03 6.85 -5.46
C LEU A 30 20.38 8.22 -5.20
N ILE A 31 19.70 8.36 -4.07
CA ILE A 31 19.00 9.59 -3.69
C ILE A 31 19.28 9.97 -2.23
N ASN A 32 19.46 11.26 -1.98
CA ASN A 32 19.40 11.86 -0.66
C ASN A 32 18.31 12.93 -0.66
N THR A 33 17.49 12.99 0.39
CA THR A 33 16.32 13.89 0.43
C THR A 33 16.53 15.01 1.43
N TRP A 34 16.03 16.19 1.12
CA TRP A 34 16.00 17.35 2.01
C TRP A 34 14.57 17.90 2.13
N THR A 35 14.17 18.28 3.35
CA THR A 35 12.93 19.00 3.68
C THR A 35 13.22 20.09 4.70
N ASP A 36 12.26 20.99 4.93
CA ASP A 36 12.31 22.00 6.00
C ASP A 36 12.58 21.42 7.42
N LYS A 37 12.22 20.15 7.67
CA LYS A 37 12.57 19.42 8.90
C LYS A 37 14.08 19.31 9.14
N ASN A 38 14.91 19.54 8.11
CA ASN A 38 16.36 19.53 8.21
C ASN A 38 16.94 20.86 8.71
N ILE A 39 16.13 21.91 8.89
CA ILE A 39 16.57 23.21 9.40
C ILE A 39 16.75 23.12 10.92
N LEU A 40 17.93 23.49 11.42
CA LEU A 40 18.22 23.51 12.86
C LEU A 40 17.59 24.73 13.54
N ALA A 41 17.19 24.58 14.79
CA ALA A 41 16.68 25.69 15.60
C ALA A 41 17.70 26.85 15.63
N GLY A 42 17.24 28.05 15.28
CA GLY A 42 18.07 29.27 15.22
C GLY A 42 18.66 29.61 13.85
N GLN A 43 18.46 28.76 12.83
CA GLN A 43 18.82 29.11 11.45
C GLN A 43 17.75 30.00 10.79
N GLU A 44 18.17 30.89 9.89
CA GLU A 44 17.26 31.66 9.06
C GLU A 44 16.58 30.73 8.06
N LEU A 45 15.24 30.66 8.13
CA LEU A 45 14.42 29.68 7.43
C LEU A 45 14.55 29.83 5.90
N ASN A 46 14.36 31.05 5.39
CA ASN A 46 14.30 31.32 3.96
C ASN A 46 15.63 31.05 3.23
N ASP A 47 16.75 31.46 3.83
CA ASP A 47 18.07 31.32 3.22
C ASP A 47 18.54 29.85 3.20
N THR A 48 18.21 29.10 4.25
CA THR A 48 18.51 27.67 4.34
C THR A 48 17.70 26.87 3.32
N ILE A 49 16.41 27.16 3.19
CA ILE A 49 15.51 26.56 2.18
C ILE A 49 16.02 26.85 0.76
N SER A 50 16.31 28.11 0.46
CA SER A 50 16.78 28.53 -0.88
C SER A 50 18.08 27.83 -1.25
N SER A 51 19.04 27.77 -0.32
CA SER A 51 20.32 27.09 -0.53
C SER A 51 20.17 25.59 -0.78
N ALA A 52 19.28 24.93 -0.02
CA ALA A 52 19.01 23.51 -0.19
C ALA A 52 18.32 23.19 -1.51
N LEU A 53 17.43 24.07 -1.97
CA LEU A 53 16.80 23.98 -3.28
C LEU A 53 17.83 24.12 -4.41
N GLU A 54 18.73 25.11 -4.31
CA GLU A 54 19.76 25.37 -5.32
C GLU A 54 20.78 24.23 -5.46
N ASP A 55 21.06 23.51 -4.37
CA ASP A 55 21.96 22.35 -4.32
C ASP A 55 21.30 21.03 -4.76
N SER A 56 19.99 21.04 -5.02
CA SER A 56 19.21 19.84 -5.38
C SER A 56 19.11 19.64 -6.90
N GLN A 57 19.14 18.36 -7.33
CA GLN A 57 18.95 17.97 -8.74
C GLN A 57 17.52 17.48 -9.03
N LEU A 58 16.75 17.13 -8.00
CA LEU A 58 15.34 16.78 -8.11
C LEU A 58 14.50 17.73 -7.23
N PHE A 59 13.35 18.14 -7.74
CA PHE A 59 12.31 18.84 -6.99
C PHE A 59 11.06 17.96 -6.95
N LEU A 60 10.80 17.34 -5.80
CA LEU A 60 9.62 16.50 -5.59
C LEU A 60 8.52 17.36 -4.96
N ALA A 61 7.49 17.68 -5.72
CA ALA A 61 6.36 18.48 -5.23
C ALA A 61 5.24 17.54 -4.76
N LEU A 62 4.95 17.52 -3.46
CA LEU A 62 3.83 16.76 -2.89
C LEU A 62 2.54 17.58 -3.06
N ILE A 63 1.86 17.39 -4.18
CA ILE A 63 0.74 18.22 -4.59
C ILE A 63 -0.56 17.74 -3.95
N SER A 64 -1.15 18.61 -3.15
CA SER A 64 -2.46 18.48 -2.50
C SER A 64 -3.22 19.82 -2.60
N PRO A 65 -4.50 19.89 -2.22
CA PRO A 65 -5.18 21.16 -2.03
C PRO A 65 -4.44 22.11 -1.09
N ASP A 66 -3.87 21.58 0.01
CA ASP A 66 -3.12 22.38 0.98
C ASP A 66 -1.79 22.89 0.40
N TYR A 67 -1.14 22.11 -0.46
CA TYR A 67 0.06 22.53 -1.17
C TYR A 67 -0.23 23.73 -2.09
N ILE A 68 -1.31 23.65 -2.89
CA ILE A 68 -1.69 24.73 -3.81
C ILE A 68 -2.12 25.98 -3.04
N ASN A 69 -2.76 25.81 -1.88
CA ASN A 69 -3.19 26.91 -1.02
C ASN A 69 -2.04 27.55 -0.21
N SER A 70 -0.86 26.91 -0.16
CA SER A 70 0.31 27.44 0.55
C SER A 70 1.10 28.41 -0.33
N ASN A 71 0.91 29.71 -0.13
CA ASN A 71 1.61 30.76 -0.89
C ASN A 71 3.14 30.59 -0.86
N TYR A 72 3.72 30.13 0.25
CA TYR A 72 5.18 30.00 0.36
C TYR A 72 5.76 28.90 -0.53
N CYS A 73 5.21 27.68 -0.45
CA CYS A 73 5.66 26.53 -1.24
C CYS A 73 5.37 26.72 -2.74
N TYR A 74 4.20 27.29 -3.05
CA TYR A 74 3.73 27.45 -4.42
C TYR A 74 4.37 28.65 -5.15
N GLU A 75 4.60 29.79 -4.48
CA GLU A 75 5.11 30.98 -5.16
C GLU A 75 6.65 31.07 -5.13
N LYS A 76 7.32 30.77 -4.01
CA LYS A 76 8.77 30.99 -3.92
C LYS A 76 9.63 29.79 -4.34
N GLU A 77 9.38 28.63 -3.76
CA GLU A 77 10.18 27.43 -4.01
C GLU A 77 9.97 26.94 -5.44
N PHE A 78 8.71 26.86 -5.87
CA PHE A 78 8.37 26.39 -7.20
C PHE A 78 8.85 27.34 -8.31
N GLU A 79 8.73 28.67 -8.15
CA GLU A 79 9.24 29.62 -9.16
C GLU A 79 10.76 29.48 -9.35
N THR A 80 11.50 29.30 -8.25
CA THR A 80 12.95 29.05 -8.27
C THR A 80 13.26 27.72 -8.98
N ALA A 81 12.54 26.65 -8.63
CA ALA A 81 12.68 25.36 -9.30
C ALA A 81 12.39 25.46 -10.81
N GLN A 82 11.38 26.22 -11.23
CA GLN A 82 11.08 26.45 -12.65
C GLN A 82 12.21 27.19 -13.38
N LYS A 83 12.81 28.20 -12.75
CA LYS A 83 13.99 28.91 -13.31
C LYS A 83 15.17 27.97 -13.47
N MET A 84 15.44 27.12 -12.48
CA MET A 84 16.50 26.11 -12.53
C MET A 84 16.22 25.02 -13.58
N GLN A 85 14.97 24.60 -13.74
CA GLN A 85 14.56 23.61 -14.74
C GLN A 85 14.84 24.12 -16.16
N LYS A 86 14.52 25.40 -16.44
CA LYS A 86 14.82 26.04 -17.74
C LYS A 86 16.32 26.08 -18.04
N GLN A 87 17.17 25.97 -17.01
CA GLN A 87 18.63 25.89 -17.11
C GLN A 87 19.15 24.44 -17.07
N ASN A 88 18.27 23.43 -17.10
CA ASN A 88 18.60 22.00 -16.94
C ASN A 88 19.36 21.66 -15.64
N LYS A 89 19.18 22.46 -14.57
CA LYS A 89 19.87 22.24 -13.28
C LYS A 89 19.09 21.35 -12.31
N ILE A 90 17.76 21.32 -12.44
CA ILE A 90 16.86 20.53 -11.60
C ILE A 90 15.82 19.84 -12.47
N THR A 91 15.29 18.71 -12.00
CA THR A 91 14.13 18.03 -12.59
C THR A 91 12.94 18.09 -11.63
N ILE A 92 11.85 18.73 -12.07
CA ILE A 92 10.59 18.85 -11.32
C ILE A 92 9.73 17.60 -11.54
N ILE A 93 9.28 17.00 -10.43
CA ILE A 93 8.42 15.82 -10.40
C ILE A 93 7.20 16.14 -9.52
N PRO A 94 6.03 16.41 -10.12
CA PRO A 94 4.76 16.45 -9.42
C PRO A 94 4.42 15.07 -8.85
N ILE A 95 4.15 14.97 -7.55
CA ILE A 95 3.60 13.78 -6.89
C ILE A 95 2.23 14.16 -6.35
N VAL A 96 1.18 13.80 -7.06
CA VAL A 96 -0.21 14.14 -6.74
C VAL A 96 -0.66 13.27 -5.58
N LEU A 97 -0.83 13.86 -4.40
CA LEU A 97 -1.29 13.18 -3.19
C LEU A 97 -2.80 13.06 -3.16
N GLU A 98 -3.49 14.15 -3.51
CA GLU A 98 -4.95 14.29 -3.40
C GLU A 98 -5.54 14.96 -4.64
N PRO A 99 -6.84 14.77 -4.94
CA PRO A 99 -7.46 15.36 -6.11
C PRO A 99 -7.52 16.87 -5.91
N CYS A 100 -6.84 17.61 -6.77
CA CYS A 100 -6.75 19.07 -6.72
C CYS A 100 -6.58 19.63 -8.13
N ASP A 101 -6.79 20.95 -8.27
CA ASP A 101 -6.73 21.64 -9.56
C ASP A 101 -5.30 21.94 -10.03
N TRP A 102 -4.38 20.99 -9.82
CA TRP A 102 -2.97 21.14 -10.15
C TRP A 102 -2.73 21.26 -11.66
N LEU A 103 -3.63 20.74 -12.50
CA LEU A 103 -3.58 20.89 -13.94
C LEU A 103 -3.87 22.33 -14.42
N SER A 104 -4.46 23.17 -13.57
CA SER A 104 -4.61 24.61 -13.83
C SER A 104 -3.39 25.43 -13.38
N THR A 105 -2.44 24.80 -12.69
CA THR A 105 -1.17 25.40 -12.29
C THR A 105 -0.07 25.14 -13.33
N PRO A 106 1.11 25.79 -13.23
CA PRO A 106 2.24 25.46 -14.09
C PRO A 106 2.76 24.01 -13.91
N PHE A 107 2.31 23.25 -12.91
CA PHE A 107 2.66 21.83 -12.79
C PHE A 107 2.16 20.97 -13.96
N LYS A 108 1.12 21.43 -14.70
CA LYS A 108 0.57 20.73 -15.87
C LYS A 108 1.58 20.43 -16.98
N ASP A 109 2.68 21.19 -17.04
CA ASP A 109 3.73 21.05 -18.05
C ASP A 109 4.71 19.92 -17.70
N TYR A 110 4.56 19.29 -16.53
CA TYR A 110 5.41 18.20 -16.04
C TYR A 110 4.62 16.89 -15.93
N LYS A 111 5.31 15.76 -16.12
CA LYS A 111 4.70 14.43 -15.96
C LYS A 111 4.42 14.17 -14.47
N GLY A 112 3.14 14.13 -14.10
CA GLY A 112 2.71 13.80 -12.74
C GLY A 112 2.88 12.31 -12.40
N LEU A 113 3.30 12.05 -11.17
CA LEU A 113 3.29 10.76 -10.49
C LEU A 113 2.23 10.79 -9.36
N PRO A 114 1.74 9.64 -8.88
CA PRO A 114 1.78 8.31 -9.50
C PRO A 114 1.21 8.32 -10.93
N LYS A 115 1.32 7.21 -11.65
CA LYS A 115 0.96 7.05 -13.08
C LYS A 115 -0.21 7.94 -13.53
N ASP A 116 0.04 8.72 -14.58
CA ASP A 116 -0.88 9.68 -15.20
C ASP A 116 -1.37 10.80 -14.25
N GLY A 117 -0.60 11.08 -13.19
CA GLY A 117 -0.96 12.05 -12.16
C GLY A 117 -2.18 11.63 -11.33
N LYS A 118 -2.49 10.32 -11.28
CA LYS A 118 -3.58 9.80 -10.47
C LYS A 118 -3.27 10.02 -8.98
N PRO A 119 -4.07 10.81 -8.25
CA PRO A 119 -3.81 11.13 -6.85
C PRO A 119 -3.60 9.89 -5.99
N VAL A 120 -2.60 9.89 -5.10
CA VAL A 120 -2.34 8.79 -4.15
C VAL A 120 -3.60 8.40 -3.36
N SER A 121 -4.44 9.37 -3.00
CA SER A 121 -5.73 9.16 -2.34
C SER A 121 -6.71 8.28 -3.14
N ASP A 122 -6.61 8.30 -4.47
CA ASP A 122 -7.54 7.61 -5.38
C ASP A 122 -7.06 6.21 -5.74
N TRP A 123 -5.87 5.82 -5.28
CA TRP A 123 -5.41 4.44 -5.34
C TRP A 123 -6.07 3.64 -4.23
N SER A 124 -6.49 2.41 -4.55
CA SER A 124 -7.04 1.47 -3.56
C SER A 124 -6.05 1.19 -2.42
N ASN A 125 -4.75 1.28 -2.70
CA ASN A 125 -3.69 1.16 -1.70
C ASN A 125 -2.63 2.25 -1.93
N LYS A 126 -2.43 3.11 -0.91
CA LYS A 126 -1.42 4.18 -0.94
C LYS A 126 0.01 3.66 -1.09
N ASN A 127 0.33 2.46 -0.57
CA ASN A 127 1.64 1.83 -0.76
C ASN A 127 1.88 1.45 -2.22
N THR A 128 0.85 0.99 -2.94
CA THR A 128 0.97 0.70 -4.38
C THR A 128 1.19 1.97 -5.19
N ALA A 129 0.49 3.05 -4.84
CA ALA A 129 0.70 4.37 -5.44
C ALA A 129 2.14 4.87 -5.22
N MET A 130 2.64 4.73 -3.99
CA MET A 130 4.01 5.13 -3.64
C MET A 130 5.05 4.23 -4.31
N LEU A 131 4.81 2.93 -4.43
CA LEU A 131 5.69 2.05 -5.18
C LEU A 131 5.82 2.48 -6.66
N ASP A 132 4.72 2.87 -7.30
CA ASP A 132 4.74 3.43 -8.65
C ASP A 132 5.58 4.73 -8.72
N VAL A 133 5.42 5.63 -7.74
CA VAL A 133 6.26 6.83 -7.60
C VAL A 133 7.75 6.45 -7.50
N ILE A 134 8.10 5.51 -6.62
CA ILE A 134 9.50 5.07 -6.41
C ILE A 134 10.07 4.42 -7.67
N GLN A 135 9.30 3.57 -8.37
CA GLN A 135 9.76 2.94 -9.60
C GLN A 135 10.05 3.97 -10.69
N ASN A 136 9.19 4.98 -10.85
CA ASN A 136 9.41 6.05 -11.82
C ASN A 136 10.63 6.93 -11.43
N ILE A 137 10.81 7.25 -10.15
CA ILE A 137 11.99 7.98 -9.67
C ILE A 137 13.27 7.15 -9.90
N ARG A 138 13.26 5.85 -9.59
CA ARG A 138 14.40 4.95 -9.86
C ARG A 138 14.75 4.94 -11.35
N ASN A 139 13.76 4.84 -12.22
CA ASN A 139 13.98 4.83 -13.67
C ASN A 139 14.60 6.14 -14.17
N LEU A 140 14.15 7.29 -13.63
CA LEU A 140 14.71 8.60 -13.94
C LEU A 140 16.20 8.67 -13.53
N ILE A 141 16.54 8.19 -12.35
CA ILE A 141 17.92 8.24 -11.82
C ILE A 141 18.84 7.25 -12.57
N SER A 142 18.33 6.06 -12.91
CA SER A 142 19.12 4.98 -13.53
C SER A 142 19.18 5.06 -15.07
N GLY A 143 18.42 5.96 -15.72
CA GLY A 143 18.49 6.19 -17.18
C GLY A 143 17.86 5.10 -18.06
N TYR A 144 16.97 4.25 -17.53
CA TYR A 144 16.35 3.14 -18.28
C TYR A 144 14.96 3.53 -18.83
N PRO A 145 14.70 3.41 -20.16
CA PRO A 145 13.38 3.60 -20.74
C PRO A 145 12.53 2.33 -20.58
N ILE A 146 11.25 2.47 -20.19
CA ILE A 146 10.29 1.36 -20.24
C ILE A 146 9.09 1.75 -21.12
N ASP A 147 8.96 1.00 -22.21
CA ASP A 147 7.74 0.78 -22.97
C ASP A 147 6.69 0.09 -22.10
N VAL A 148 5.61 0.81 -21.75
CA VAL A 148 4.35 0.17 -21.30
C VAL A 148 3.20 0.81 -22.05
N LYS A 149 2.56 0.03 -22.93
CA LYS A 149 1.39 0.44 -23.70
C LYS A 149 0.18 0.71 -22.77
N PRO A 150 -0.57 1.80 -22.99
CA PRO A 150 -1.75 2.14 -22.19
C PRO A 150 -3.03 1.50 -22.72
N THR A 151 -3.88 0.99 -21.84
CA THR A 151 -5.30 0.70 -22.13
C THR A 151 -6.17 1.78 -21.49
N THR A 152 -6.90 2.48 -22.37
CA THR A 152 -7.74 3.64 -22.11
C THR A 152 -9.23 3.27 -22.08
N LYS A 153 -10.02 4.04 -21.31
CA LYS A 153 -11.37 4.63 -21.58
C LYS A 153 -12.10 4.85 -20.24
N GLY A 154 -12.83 5.93 -19.96
CA GLY A 154 -13.32 7.05 -20.77
C GLY A 154 -13.88 8.19 -19.90
N LYS A 155 -14.23 9.30 -20.57
CA LYS A 155 -14.61 10.62 -20.03
C LYS A 155 -16.04 10.68 -19.46
N SER A 156 -16.29 11.58 -18.50
CA SER A 156 -17.54 12.36 -18.43
C SER A 156 -17.35 13.67 -17.64
N LYS A 157 -18.03 14.75 -18.07
CA LYS A 157 -18.09 16.08 -17.46
C LYS A 157 -19.37 16.20 -16.61
N SER A 158 -19.31 16.80 -15.42
CA SER A 158 -20.16 17.96 -15.02
C SER A 158 -19.89 18.40 -13.58
N THR A 159 -20.16 19.69 -13.37
CA THR A 159 -20.00 20.55 -12.19
C THR A 159 -20.98 20.22 -11.07
N LEU A 160 -20.49 19.87 -9.87
CA LEU A 160 -21.12 19.92 -8.53
C LEU A 160 -20.08 19.47 -7.46
N PRO A 161 -20.29 19.73 -6.16
CA PRO A 161 -19.27 19.63 -5.09
C PRO A 161 -18.41 18.35 -5.13
N SER A 162 -17.11 18.43 -4.90
CA SER A 162 -16.18 17.34 -5.29
C SER A 162 -15.89 16.30 -4.21
N ASN A 163 -16.39 16.45 -2.98
CA ASN A 163 -16.16 15.48 -1.90
C ASN A 163 -17.48 14.84 -1.44
N TYR A 164 -18.18 14.27 -2.41
CA TYR A 164 -19.25 13.33 -2.13
C TYR A 164 -18.65 11.96 -1.88
N LYS A 165 -18.54 11.58 -0.61
CA LYS A 165 -18.53 10.16 -0.29
C LYS A 165 -19.96 9.65 -0.47
N ILE A 166 -20.20 9.05 -1.63
CA ILE A 166 -21.49 8.42 -1.90
C ILE A 166 -21.58 7.23 -0.96
N LYS A 167 -22.63 7.21 -0.12
CA LYS A 167 -22.98 6.00 0.62
C LYS A 167 -23.17 4.88 -0.39
N LYS A 168 -22.31 3.88 -0.35
CA LYS A 168 -22.42 2.71 -1.22
C LYS A 168 -23.16 1.63 -0.44
N GLU A 169 -24.24 1.14 -1.03
CA GLU A 169 -24.73 -0.17 -0.64
C GLU A 169 -23.91 -1.20 -1.40
N PHE A 170 -23.22 -2.06 -0.67
CA PHE A 170 -22.51 -3.19 -1.26
C PHE A 170 -23.48 -4.34 -1.43
N ASP A 171 -23.73 -4.68 -2.69
CA ASP A 171 -24.51 -5.87 -3.01
C ASP A 171 -23.73 -7.15 -2.67
N SER A 172 -24.42 -8.29 -2.76
CA SER A 172 -23.82 -9.59 -2.45
C SER A 172 -22.69 -9.97 -3.42
N LEU A 173 -22.75 -9.56 -4.69
CA LEU A 173 -21.73 -9.89 -5.68
C LEU A 173 -20.41 -9.18 -5.37
N GLN A 174 -20.46 -7.90 -5.02
CA GLN A 174 -19.27 -7.14 -4.63
C GLN A 174 -18.57 -7.73 -3.39
N LYS A 175 -19.34 -8.24 -2.43
CA LYS A 175 -18.80 -8.91 -1.23
C LYS A 175 -18.16 -10.25 -1.59
N ILE A 176 -18.79 -11.01 -2.49
CA ILE A 176 -18.26 -12.28 -3.01
C ILE A 176 -16.95 -12.04 -3.76
N ASP A 177 -16.91 -11.04 -4.63
CA ASP A 177 -15.73 -10.71 -5.43
C ASP A 177 -14.57 -10.28 -4.53
N PHE A 178 -14.83 -9.40 -3.56
CA PHE A 178 -13.81 -8.97 -2.59
C PHE A 178 -13.26 -10.14 -1.75
N GLN A 179 -14.13 -11.05 -1.30
CA GLN A 179 -13.72 -12.27 -0.60
C GLN A 179 -12.86 -13.18 -1.49
N ALA A 180 -13.27 -13.38 -2.75
CA ALA A 180 -12.57 -14.23 -3.71
C ALA A 180 -11.20 -13.67 -4.09
N GLU A 181 -11.09 -12.36 -4.32
CA GLU A 181 -9.83 -11.67 -4.58
C GLU A 181 -8.87 -11.77 -3.39
N GLY A 182 -9.38 -11.55 -2.17
CA GLY A 182 -8.59 -11.70 -0.95
C GLY A 182 -8.10 -13.14 -0.74
N PHE A 183 -8.97 -14.13 -0.95
CA PHE A 183 -8.60 -15.54 -0.89
C PHE A 183 -7.51 -15.89 -1.89
N ASN A 184 -7.67 -15.50 -3.16
CA ASN A 184 -6.68 -15.78 -4.20
C ASN A 184 -5.33 -15.11 -3.94
N SER A 185 -5.35 -13.87 -3.45
CA SER A 185 -4.13 -13.14 -3.07
C SER A 185 -3.40 -13.85 -1.93
N LEU A 186 -4.14 -14.32 -0.92
CA LEU A 186 -3.57 -15.02 0.21
C LEU A 186 -2.99 -16.39 -0.18
N LYS A 187 -3.67 -17.15 -1.04
CA LYS A 187 -3.12 -18.40 -1.61
C LYS A 187 -1.80 -18.17 -2.33
N LYS A 188 -1.72 -17.08 -3.11
CA LYS A 188 -0.50 -16.73 -3.84
C LYS A 188 0.66 -16.45 -2.89
N ILE A 189 0.45 -15.59 -1.89
CA ILE A 189 1.47 -15.27 -0.86
C ILE A 189 1.95 -16.54 -0.17
N LEU A 190 1.04 -17.38 0.34
CA LEU A 190 1.43 -18.60 1.03
C LEU A 190 2.15 -19.60 0.12
N THR A 191 1.74 -19.71 -1.14
CA THR A 191 2.42 -20.58 -2.11
C THR A 191 3.84 -20.12 -2.40
N GLU A 192 4.08 -18.80 -2.45
CA GLU A 192 5.42 -18.22 -2.59
C GLU A 192 6.26 -18.52 -1.34
N ASN A 193 5.73 -18.25 -0.14
CA ASN A 193 6.41 -18.54 1.12
C ASN A 193 6.78 -20.03 1.30
N LEU A 194 5.90 -20.95 0.87
CA LEU A 194 6.17 -22.39 0.92
C LEU A 194 7.34 -22.81 0.02
N LYS A 195 7.52 -22.15 -1.12
CA LYS A 195 8.67 -22.39 -2.02
C LYS A 195 9.96 -21.87 -1.41
N GLU A 196 9.90 -20.72 -0.76
CA GLU A 196 11.07 -20.11 -0.12
C GLU A 196 11.60 -20.98 1.03
N ILE A 197 10.71 -21.46 1.89
CA ILE A 197 11.13 -22.24 3.06
C ILE A 197 11.56 -23.67 2.71
N GLU A 198 11.09 -24.23 1.60
CA GLU A 198 11.50 -25.57 1.14
C GLU A 198 12.98 -25.62 0.71
N VAL A 199 13.63 -24.47 0.48
CA VAL A 199 15.08 -24.37 0.23
C VAL A 199 15.90 -24.75 1.47
N ILE A 200 15.32 -24.64 2.68
CA ILE A 200 16.00 -25.00 3.93
C ILE A 200 16.13 -26.51 4.03
N GLU A 201 17.33 -26.99 4.37
CA GLU A 201 17.61 -28.41 4.54
C GLU A 201 16.64 -29.04 5.57
N ASN A 202 16.13 -30.23 5.25
CA ASN A 202 15.18 -30.99 6.06
C ASN A 202 13.80 -30.32 6.26
N ILE A 203 13.50 -29.20 5.62
CA ILE A 203 12.12 -28.69 5.50
C ILE A 203 11.48 -29.23 4.22
N LYS A 204 10.22 -29.67 4.33
CA LYS A 204 9.41 -30.06 3.17
C LYS A 204 8.04 -29.42 3.25
N THR A 205 7.56 -28.99 2.09
CA THR A 205 6.25 -28.39 1.95
C THR A 205 5.45 -29.13 0.89
N ARG A 206 4.13 -29.06 0.98
CA ARG A 206 3.24 -29.59 -0.07
C ARG A 206 1.90 -28.87 -0.04
N VAL A 207 1.47 -28.38 -1.20
CA VAL A 207 0.07 -28.01 -1.43
C VAL A 207 -0.72 -29.30 -1.72
N LEU A 208 -1.71 -29.58 -0.88
CA LEU A 208 -2.54 -30.78 -0.95
C LEU A 208 -3.85 -30.52 -1.70
N ASN A 209 -4.40 -29.30 -1.60
CA ASN A 209 -5.61 -28.88 -2.30
C ASN A 209 -5.50 -27.39 -2.66
N ASP A 210 -5.88 -27.01 -3.87
CA ASP A 210 -5.97 -25.62 -4.32
C ASP A 210 -7.17 -25.47 -5.25
N THR A 211 -8.25 -24.94 -4.70
CA THR A 211 -9.51 -24.70 -5.40
C THR A 211 -9.96 -23.26 -5.19
N ASN A 212 -11.09 -22.89 -5.78
CA ASN A 212 -11.69 -21.57 -5.54
C ASN A 212 -12.30 -21.42 -4.14
N GLU A 213 -12.55 -22.54 -3.44
CA GLU A 213 -13.24 -22.57 -2.14
C GLU A 213 -12.32 -22.96 -0.99
N GLN A 214 -11.27 -23.73 -1.27
CA GLN A 214 -10.40 -24.29 -0.25
C GLN A 214 -8.95 -24.38 -0.72
N PHE A 215 -8.03 -24.05 0.19
CA PHE A 215 -6.60 -24.25 0.07
C PHE A 215 -6.10 -25.08 1.24
N ILE A 216 -5.38 -26.16 0.97
CA ILE A 216 -4.79 -27.03 1.98
C ILE A 216 -3.32 -27.20 1.67
N ALA A 217 -2.48 -26.96 2.67
CA ALA A 217 -1.05 -27.20 2.55
C ALA A 217 -0.46 -27.74 3.85
N THR A 218 0.68 -28.41 3.74
CA THR A 218 1.43 -29.01 4.86
C THR A 218 2.86 -28.49 4.84
N ILE A 219 3.39 -28.22 6.03
CA ILE A 219 4.83 -28.05 6.29
C ILE A 219 5.29 -29.19 7.21
N VAL A 220 6.44 -29.78 6.88
CA VAL A 220 7.11 -30.80 7.68
C VAL A 220 8.53 -30.34 7.98
N ASN A 221 8.86 -30.21 9.26
CA ASN A 221 10.23 -30.03 9.71
C ASN A 221 10.80 -31.41 10.07
N ARG A 222 11.73 -31.94 9.26
CA ARG A 222 12.34 -33.26 9.47
C ARG A 222 13.52 -33.24 10.45
N ASN A 223 13.94 -32.06 10.92
CA ASN A 223 14.95 -31.95 11.97
C ASN A 223 14.39 -32.33 13.35
N MET A 224 13.06 -32.38 13.50
CA MET A 224 12.36 -32.73 14.73
C MET A 224 11.42 -33.91 14.49
N VAL A 225 11.16 -34.70 15.54
CA VAL A 225 10.28 -35.88 15.45
C VAL A 225 8.83 -35.41 15.51
N GLN A 226 8.01 -35.80 14.52
CA GLN A 226 6.56 -35.55 14.45
C GLN A 226 6.13 -34.06 14.35
N THR A 227 6.97 -33.19 13.82
CA THR A 227 6.64 -31.77 13.55
C THR A 227 6.14 -31.59 12.12
N GLU A 228 4.91 -32.05 11.91
CA GLU A 228 4.10 -31.75 10.73
C GLU A 228 2.95 -30.83 11.15
N SER A 229 2.67 -29.81 10.34
CA SER A 229 1.48 -28.99 10.50
C SER A 229 0.79 -28.77 9.16
N LYS A 230 -0.49 -29.11 9.13
CA LYS A 230 -1.39 -28.85 7.99
C LYS A 230 -2.24 -27.63 8.31
N ILE A 231 -2.34 -26.73 7.34
CA ILE A 231 -3.31 -25.63 7.33
C ILE A 231 -4.42 -25.93 6.32
N THR A 232 -5.66 -25.66 6.72
CA THR A 232 -6.83 -25.63 5.85
C THR A 232 -7.38 -24.21 5.87
N ILE A 233 -7.49 -23.60 4.71
CA ILE A 233 -8.09 -22.29 4.51
C ILE A 233 -9.32 -22.47 3.66
N SER A 234 -10.48 -22.03 4.14
CA SER A 234 -11.75 -22.16 3.43
C SER A 234 -12.45 -20.81 3.33
N LYS A 235 -13.09 -20.55 2.18
CA LYS A 235 -14.07 -19.47 2.08
C LYS A 235 -15.38 -19.94 2.71
N GLY A 236 -15.95 -19.10 3.58
CA GLY A 236 -17.21 -19.40 4.26
C GLY A 236 -17.08 -20.37 5.43
N ASP A 237 -18.17 -20.49 6.17
CA ASP A 237 -18.41 -21.57 7.12
C ASP A 237 -19.78 -22.18 6.76
N ASP A 238 -19.78 -23.45 6.35
CA ASP A 238 -21.00 -24.20 6.04
C ASP A 238 -21.72 -24.67 7.30
N SER A 239 -21.22 -24.35 8.50
CA SER A 239 -21.88 -24.74 9.74
C SER A 239 -23.30 -24.15 9.82
N PRO A 240 -24.29 -24.93 10.32
CA PRO A 240 -25.65 -24.44 10.50
C PRO A 240 -25.74 -23.16 11.34
N MET A 241 -24.77 -22.94 12.24
CA MET A 241 -24.70 -21.78 13.12
C MET A 241 -24.25 -20.50 12.38
N ALA A 242 -23.32 -20.62 11.42
CA ALA A 242 -22.91 -19.52 10.55
C ALA A 242 -24.03 -19.12 9.56
N GLN A 243 -24.80 -20.09 9.07
CA GLN A 243 -25.96 -19.84 8.22
C GLN A 243 -27.12 -19.12 8.96
N MET A 244 -27.22 -19.27 10.29
CA MET A 244 -28.22 -18.57 11.12
C MET A 244 -27.82 -17.12 11.49
N MET A 245 -26.55 -16.76 11.36
CA MET A 245 -26.03 -15.41 11.66
C MET A 245 -26.07 -14.54 10.40
N ALA A 246 -27.25 -14.00 10.09
CA ALA A 246 -27.48 -13.13 8.94
C ALA A 246 -26.79 -11.77 9.12
N ASN A 247 -25.57 -11.60 8.58
CA ASN A 247 -25.14 -10.43 7.79
C ASN A 247 -23.61 -10.22 7.72
N SER A 248 -22.79 -10.78 8.62
CA SER A 248 -21.32 -10.63 8.58
C SER A 248 -20.55 -11.94 8.41
N SER A 249 -21.17 -13.08 8.72
CA SER A 249 -20.50 -14.39 8.73
C SER A 249 -20.47 -15.08 7.36
N GLN A 250 -21.19 -14.53 6.37
CA GLN A 250 -21.37 -15.15 5.06
C GLN A 250 -20.15 -15.01 4.13
N TYR A 251 -19.36 -13.94 4.30
CA TYR A 251 -18.20 -13.63 3.47
C TYR A 251 -16.93 -13.66 4.33
N ARG A 252 -16.52 -14.85 4.76
CA ARG A 252 -15.36 -15.04 5.66
C ARG A 252 -14.27 -15.89 5.05
N LEU A 253 -13.07 -15.75 5.59
CA LEU A 253 -11.99 -16.71 5.46
C LEU A 253 -11.82 -17.41 6.81
N SER A 254 -11.84 -18.73 6.81
CA SER A 254 -11.54 -19.55 7.97
C SER A 254 -10.17 -20.20 7.80
N PHE A 255 -9.40 -20.24 8.87
CA PHE A 255 -8.06 -20.82 8.92
C PHE A 255 -8.04 -21.82 10.07
N GLN A 256 -7.76 -23.07 9.73
CA GLN A 256 -7.71 -24.15 10.68
C GLN A 256 -6.36 -24.87 10.57
N PHE A 257 -5.69 -25.01 11.71
CA PHE A 257 -4.50 -25.83 11.85
C PHE A 257 -4.86 -27.19 12.41
N ASP A 258 -4.12 -28.23 12.03
CA ASP A 258 -4.34 -29.62 12.49
C ASP A 258 -3.84 -29.88 13.92
N ASP A 259 -3.88 -28.87 14.80
CA ASP A 259 -3.51 -29.03 16.20
C ASP A 259 -4.64 -29.61 17.05
N ARG A 260 -4.30 -30.24 18.18
CA ARG A 260 -5.27 -30.85 19.10
C ARG A 260 -6.17 -29.82 19.80
N ARG A 261 -5.96 -28.51 19.59
CA ARG A 261 -6.68 -27.43 20.28
C ARG A 261 -7.83 -26.85 19.44
N GLY A 262 -7.85 -27.11 18.13
CA GLY A 262 -9.01 -26.81 17.28
C GLY A 262 -9.34 -25.32 17.17
N ASN A 263 -8.36 -24.44 17.34
CA ASN A 263 -8.55 -23.00 17.18
C ASN A 263 -8.78 -22.67 15.71
N ILE A 264 -9.94 -22.11 15.39
CA ILE A 264 -10.27 -21.60 14.07
C ILE A 264 -10.10 -20.09 14.11
N LEU A 265 -9.16 -19.58 13.31
CA LEU A 265 -9.05 -18.15 13.07
C LEU A 265 -10.02 -17.77 11.96
N GLY A 266 -10.73 -16.66 12.14
CA GLY A 266 -11.73 -16.16 11.21
C GLY A 266 -11.50 -14.71 10.88
N TYR A 267 -11.64 -14.36 9.61
CA TYR A 267 -11.72 -12.97 9.16
C TYR A 267 -12.93 -12.82 8.27
N SER A 268 -13.77 -11.83 8.56
CA SER A 268 -14.97 -11.55 7.78
C SER A 268 -14.81 -10.28 6.97
N VAL A 269 -15.40 -10.28 5.77
CA VAL A 269 -15.62 -9.08 4.98
C VAL A 269 -16.75 -8.29 5.66
N THR A 270 -16.46 -7.05 6.00
CA THR A 270 -17.43 -6.09 6.48
C THR A 270 -17.30 -4.81 5.66
N TRP A 271 -18.19 -3.86 5.91
CA TRP A 271 -18.21 -2.60 5.20
C TRP A 271 -18.64 -1.46 6.12
N ASP A 272 -18.23 -0.26 5.74
CA ASP A 272 -18.83 0.97 6.23
C ASP A 272 -19.63 1.63 5.09
N ASP A 273 -20.02 2.88 5.27
CA ASP A 273 -20.74 3.64 4.24
C ASP A 273 -19.92 3.81 2.94
N PHE A 274 -18.63 3.44 2.90
CA PHE A 274 -17.68 3.83 1.86
C PHE A 274 -16.89 2.68 1.25
N ASP A 275 -16.42 1.71 2.07
CA ASP A 275 -15.47 0.68 1.67
C ASP A 275 -15.80 -0.71 2.24
N LEU A 276 -15.39 -1.76 1.52
CA LEU A 276 -15.29 -3.14 2.00
C LEU A 276 -13.90 -3.37 2.64
N PHE A 277 -13.85 -4.09 3.75
CA PHE A 277 -12.60 -4.39 4.46
C PHE A 277 -12.69 -5.66 5.30
N TRP A 278 -11.53 -6.19 5.70
CA TRP A 278 -11.44 -7.37 6.56
C TRP A 278 -11.43 -6.98 8.04
N VAL A 279 -12.05 -7.81 8.87
CA VAL A 279 -12.03 -7.71 10.33
C VAL A 279 -11.84 -9.10 10.92
N ARG A 280 -11.02 -9.19 11.97
CA ARG A 280 -10.81 -10.42 12.75
C ARG A 280 -12.07 -10.79 13.54
N GLU A 281 -12.48 -12.04 13.46
CA GLU A 281 -13.57 -12.60 14.25
C GLU A 281 -13.11 -13.01 15.66
N GLY A 282 -14.00 -12.87 16.66
CA GLY A 282 -13.74 -13.28 18.05
C GLY A 282 -13.56 -12.13 19.05
N ASP A 283 -13.43 -10.88 18.58
CA ASP A 283 -13.30 -9.68 19.41
C ASP A 283 -14.67 -9.14 19.88
N PHE A 284 -15.52 -10.02 20.43
CA PHE A 284 -16.92 -9.70 20.80
C PHE A 284 -17.07 -8.54 21.82
N PHE A 285 -15.99 -8.17 22.53
CA PHE A 285 -15.97 -7.12 23.55
C PHE A 285 -15.42 -5.78 23.07
N ARG A 286 -14.88 -5.68 21.85
CA ARG A 286 -14.42 -4.40 21.28
C ARG A 286 -15.57 -3.68 20.57
N ARG A 287 -15.81 -2.42 20.94
CA ARG A 287 -16.86 -1.57 20.32
C ARG A 287 -16.52 -1.15 18.89
N GLU A 288 -15.24 -1.09 18.55
CA GLU A 288 -14.78 -0.75 17.20
C GLU A 288 -14.14 -1.97 16.54
N LYS A 289 -14.62 -2.31 15.34
CA LYS A 289 -14.05 -3.36 14.51
C LYS A 289 -12.76 -2.84 13.88
N GLU A 290 -11.63 -3.42 14.27
CA GLU A 290 -10.32 -3.03 13.73
C GLU A 290 -10.18 -3.52 12.29
N LYS A 291 -9.96 -2.58 11.35
CA LYS A 291 -9.73 -2.89 9.94
C LYS A 291 -8.34 -3.53 9.80
N VAL A 292 -8.27 -4.72 9.24
CA VAL A 292 -7.00 -5.42 9.00
C VAL A 292 -6.73 -5.53 7.50
N SER A 293 -5.46 -5.41 7.11
CA SER A 293 -5.07 -5.64 5.71
C SER A 293 -4.85 -7.12 5.43
N LEU A 294 -4.89 -7.52 4.15
CA LEU A 294 -4.59 -8.90 3.75
C LEU A 294 -3.15 -9.30 4.07
N ASP A 295 -2.21 -8.36 4.02
CA ASP A 295 -0.81 -8.60 4.36
C ASP A 295 -0.67 -8.91 5.86
N ASP A 296 -1.39 -8.19 6.72
CA ASP A 296 -1.42 -8.44 8.16
C ASP A 296 -1.99 -9.84 8.45
N ILE A 297 -3.08 -10.22 7.78
CA ILE A 297 -3.68 -11.56 7.90
C ILE A 297 -2.68 -12.63 7.46
N ALA A 298 -2.07 -12.48 6.28
CA ALA A 298 -1.13 -13.46 5.74
C ALA A 298 0.08 -13.62 6.66
N ASN A 299 0.61 -12.53 7.22
CA ASN A 299 1.73 -12.56 8.15
C ASN A 299 1.36 -13.26 9.46
N GLU A 300 0.21 -12.92 10.07
CA GLU A 300 -0.26 -13.58 11.30
C GLU A 300 -0.40 -15.10 11.10
N ILE A 301 -1.05 -15.51 10.01
CA ILE A 301 -1.27 -16.92 9.70
C ILE A 301 0.05 -17.65 9.42
N TRP A 302 0.97 -17.02 8.68
CA TRP A 302 2.26 -17.62 8.35
C TRP A 302 3.11 -17.85 9.60
N VAL A 303 3.21 -16.85 10.47
CA VAL A 303 3.98 -16.95 11.72
C VAL A 303 3.41 -18.03 12.64
N ASP A 304 2.09 -18.05 12.89
CA ASP A 304 1.46 -19.10 13.72
C ASP A 304 1.67 -20.49 13.11
N TRP A 305 1.67 -20.62 11.77
CA TRP A 305 1.93 -21.89 11.13
C TRP A 305 3.37 -22.38 11.31
N LEU A 306 4.36 -21.49 11.20
CA LEU A 306 5.77 -21.81 11.38
C LEU A 306 6.10 -22.22 12.82
N GLU A 307 5.55 -21.52 13.80
CA GLU A 307 5.72 -21.88 15.22
C GLU A 307 5.27 -23.31 15.50
N LYS A 308 4.19 -23.77 14.86
CA LYS A 308 3.66 -25.14 15.02
C LYS A 308 4.59 -26.23 14.50
N VAL A 309 5.51 -25.91 13.58
CA VAL A 309 6.55 -26.84 13.08
C VAL A 309 7.91 -26.58 13.72
N GLY A 310 7.95 -25.76 14.78
CA GLY A 310 9.18 -25.44 15.53
C GLY A 310 10.12 -24.51 14.78
N ILE A 311 9.59 -23.69 13.86
CA ILE A 311 10.36 -22.68 13.13
C ILE A 311 10.00 -21.32 13.75
N ILE A 312 11.02 -20.61 14.25
CA ILE A 312 10.88 -19.30 14.89
C ILE A 312 11.40 -18.25 13.90
N VAL A 313 10.62 -17.18 13.69
CA VAL A 313 10.92 -16.07 12.77
C VAL A 313 11.31 -14.83 13.56
#